data_AF-A0A7W1JDH5-F1
#
_entry.id   AF-A0A7W1JDH5-F1
#
_cell.length_a   1.000
_cell.length_b   1.000
_cell.length_c   1.000
_cell.angle_alpha   90.00
_cell.angle_beta   90.00
_cell.angle_gamma   90.00
#
_symmetry.space_group_name_H-M   'P 1'
#
loop_
_entity.id
_entity.type
_entity.pdbx_description
1 polymer ?
#
loop_
_entity_poly.entity_id
_entity_poly.type
_entity_poly.pdbx_seq_one_letter_code
_entity_poly.pdbx_strand_id
1 'polypeptide(L)'
;MFDTKIIVKSFFALFIFALLLNPSEARADAVMITNGSLSVAGASAGPLFAFAGHNLAVSNRGGNPGLTAATFCSPCSAGSTVDLWSRFAGELTLGSGPAVVAGTSYPQLYYAGTIEFRGAVQVPFVELSLVELSAPFDFGGLLVGYTSNPFIGNPGDPIFSSILHGNGIATLRLSSYFDKGLDRRLFSFQSITYNFQPNAPVPEPTTLLLLGTGLAGVTARYWRRKGKRY
;
A
#
# COMPACT_ATOMS: atom_id res chain seq x y z
N MET A 1 -27.40 43.19 -37.92
CA MET A 1 -25.96 42.84 -37.89
C MET A 1 -25.64 42.49 -36.45
N PHE A 2 -25.67 41.20 -36.11
CA PHE A 2 -25.52 40.73 -34.72
C PHE A 2 -24.03 40.65 -34.34
N ASP A 3 -23.70 41.23 -33.19
CA ASP A 3 -22.35 41.43 -32.69
C ASP A 3 -21.74 40.11 -32.19
N THR A 4 -20.88 39.51 -33.01
CA THR A 4 -20.30 38.17 -32.84
C THR A 4 -19.40 38.06 -31.60
N LYS A 5 -18.98 39.19 -31.02
CA LYS A 5 -18.09 39.22 -29.84
C LYS A 5 -18.77 38.85 -28.52
N ILE A 6 -20.10 38.98 -28.44
CA ILE A 6 -20.85 38.69 -27.21
C ILE A 6 -21.04 37.16 -27.04
N ILE A 7 -21.17 36.43 -28.15
CA ILE A 7 -21.46 34.99 -28.16
C ILE A 7 -20.27 34.17 -27.61
N VAL A 8 -19.03 34.58 -27.89
CA VAL A 8 -17.82 33.85 -27.45
C VAL A 8 -17.59 33.96 -25.94
N LYS A 9 -17.92 35.11 -25.33
CA LYS A 9 -17.77 35.31 -23.88
C LYS A 9 -18.76 34.46 -23.07
N SER A 10 -20.00 34.34 -23.55
CA SER A 10 -21.01 33.52 -22.88
C SER A 10 -20.68 32.02 -22.92
N PHE A 11 -20.14 31.50 -24.03
CA PHE A 11 -19.73 30.10 -24.11
C PHE A 11 -18.56 29.77 -23.16
N PHE A 12 -17.60 30.68 -23.02
CA PHE A 12 -16.44 30.46 -22.13
C PHE A 12 -16.86 30.45 -20.65
N ALA A 13 -17.77 31.34 -20.25
CA ALA A 13 -18.31 31.37 -18.89
C ALA A 13 -19.13 30.11 -18.55
N LEU A 14 -19.92 29.62 -19.51
CA LEU A 14 -20.74 28.41 -19.34
C LEU A 14 -19.88 27.14 -19.23
N PHE A 15 -18.75 27.09 -19.95
CA PHE A 15 -17.80 25.97 -19.88
C PHE A 15 -17.06 25.92 -18.53
N ILE A 16 -16.65 27.08 -17.99
CA ILE A 16 -16.05 27.16 -16.64
C ILE A 16 -17.07 26.77 -15.57
N PHE A 17 -18.32 27.22 -15.69
CA PHE A 17 -19.37 26.86 -14.73
C PHE A 17 -19.71 25.35 -14.77
N ALA A 18 -19.75 24.75 -15.96
CA ALA A 18 -19.96 23.30 -16.12
C ALA A 18 -18.80 22.47 -15.54
N LEU A 19 -17.57 22.98 -15.57
CA LEU A 19 -16.42 22.32 -14.93
C LEU A 19 -16.47 22.37 -13.40
N LEU A 20 -17.10 23.40 -12.82
CA LEU A 20 -17.26 23.57 -11.36
C LEU A 20 -18.44 22.76 -10.77
N LEU A 21 -19.36 22.28 -11.61
CA LEU A 21 -20.55 21.53 -11.19
C LEU A 21 -20.32 20.01 -11.08
N ASN A 22 -19.10 19.51 -11.26
CA ASN A 22 -18.78 18.12 -10.98
C ASN A 22 -18.44 17.98 -9.50
N PRO A 23 -19.36 17.56 -8.61
CA PRO A 23 -18.98 17.23 -7.25
C PRO A 23 -17.91 16.14 -7.32
N SER A 24 -16.71 16.45 -6.82
CA SER A 24 -15.72 15.43 -6.59
C SER A 24 -16.34 14.41 -5.65
N GLU A 25 -16.43 13.16 -6.09
CA GLU A 25 -16.87 12.05 -5.26
C GLU A 25 -16.06 12.11 -3.95
N ALA A 26 -16.73 12.38 -2.82
CA ALA A 26 -16.10 12.46 -1.52
C ALA A 26 -15.68 11.05 -1.11
N ARG A 27 -14.57 10.58 -1.67
CA ARG A 27 -13.95 9.32 -1.30
C ARG A 27 -13.29 9.53 0.06
N ALA A 28 -13.47 8.57 0.96
CA ALA A 28 -12.64 8.52 2.16
C ALA A 28 -11.18 8.47 1.70
N ASP A 29 -10.37 9.41 2.19
CA ASP A 29 -8.96 9.47 1.83
C ASP A 29 -8.29 8.15 2.18
N ALA A 30 -7.61 7.58 1.20
CA ALA A 30 -6.92 6.33 1.41
C ALA A 30 -5.76 6.55 2.39
N VAL A 31 -5.63 5.66 3.38
CA VAL A 31 -4.62 5.77 4.42
C VAL A 31 -3.33 5.15 3.90
N MET A 32 -2.32 6.00 3.71
CA MET A 32 -0.97 5.54 3.39
C MET A 32 -0.28 5.01 4.66
N ILE A 33 0.06 3.73 4.65
CA ILE A 33 0.91 3.08 5.65
C ILE A 33 2.36 3.42 5.33
N THR A 34 3.01 4.11 6.26
CA THR A 34 4.38 4.63 6.09
C THR A 34 5.38 3.97 7.03
N ASN A 35 4.89 3.25 8.04
CA ASN A 35 5.72 2.57 9.02
C ASN A 35 5.03 1.28 9.51
N GLY A 36 5.86 0.37 10.02
CA GLY A 36 5.43 -0.90 10.59
C GLY A 36 5.85 -2.09 9.74
N SER A 37 5.31 -3.25 10.08
CA SER A 37 5.64 -4.52 9.44
C SER A 37 4.53 -5.56 9.58
N LEU A 38 4.53 -6.56 8.72
CA LEU A 38 3.82 -7.83 8.92
C LEU A 38 4.79 -8.99 8.74
N SER A 39 4.76 -9.97 9.65
CA SER A 39 5.60 -11.17 9.59
C SER A 39 4.79 -12.45 9.73
N VAL A 40 5.19 -13.48 8.99
CA VAL A 40 4.64 -14.84 9.06
C VAL A 40 5.81 -15.80 9.25
N ALA A 41 5.77 -16.60 10.33
CA ALA A 41 6.82 -17.54 10.70
C ALA A 41 6.34 -18.99 10.54
N GLY A 42 6.93 -19.73 9.60
CA GLY A 42 6.49 -21.07 9.22
C GLY A 42 5.18 -21.08 8.45
N ALA A 43 4.77 -22.26 7.97
CA ALA A 43 3.60 -22.41 7.10
C ALA A 43 2.25 -22.31 7.84
N SER A 44 2.23 -22.31 9.17
CA SER A 44 1.00 -22.43 9.97
C SER A 44 0.81 -21.34 11.02
N ALA A 45 1.79 -20.44 11.22
CA ALA A 45 1.60 -19.37 12.19
C ALA A 45 0.78 -18.22 11.60
N GLY A 46 -0.10 -17.65 12.43
CA GLY A 46 -0.78 -16.38 12.12
C GLY A 46 0.18 -15.21 11.92
N PRO A 47 -0.26 -14.15 11.24
CA PRO A 47 0.56 -12.97 11.02
C PRO A 47 0.79 -12.20 12.33
N LEU A 48 2.01 -11.73 12.55
CA LEU A 48 2.32 -10.70 13.56
C LEU A 48 2.51 -9.38 12.83
N PHE A 49 1.68 -8.38 13.12
CA PHE A 49 1.71 -7.12 12.39
C PHE A 49 1.57 -5.89 13.28
N ALA A 50 2.12 -4.79 12.78
CA ALA A 50 1.89 -3.44 13.26
C ALA A 50 1.92 -2.50 12.04
N PHE A 51 0.90 -1.69 11.85
CA PHE A 51 0.82 -0.70 10.77
C PHE A 51 0.61 0.68 11.36
N ALA A 52 1.28 1.68 10.80
CA ALA A 52 1.08 3.07 11.15
C ALA A 52 1.00 3.94 9.88
N GLY A 53 -0.03 4.79 9.85
CA GLY A 53 -0.31 5.77 8.82
C GLY A 53 -0.94 7.02 9.41
N HIS A 54 -1.43 7.92 8.56
CA HIS A 54 -2.08 9.14 9.02
C HIS A 54 -3.34 8.81 9.84
N ASN A 55 -3.38 9.24 11.11
CA ASN A 55 -4.49 9.02 12.03
C ASN A 55 -4.90 7.54 12.26
N LEU A 56 -4.04 6.59 11.92
CA LEU A 56 -4.31 5.17 12.09
C LEU A 56 -3.04 4.45 12.55
N ALA A 57 -3.10 3.79 13.70
CA ALA A 57 -2.10 2.82 14.13
C ALA A 57 -2.82 1.56 14.61
N VAL A 58 -2.43 0.39 14.09
CA VAL A 58 -3.00 -0.91 14.48
C VAL A 58 -1.87 -1.90 14.72
N SER A 59 -2.04 -2.79 15.69
CA SER A 59 -1.06 -3.85 15.92
C SER A 59 -1.72 -5.07 16.51
N ASN A 60 -1.36 -6.25 16.04
CA ASN A 60 -1.90 -7.49 16.58
C ASN A 60 -1.05 -8.72 16.24
N ARG A 61 -1.34 -9.81 16.96
CA ARG A 61 -1.06 -11.17 16.53
C ARG A 61 -2.35 -11.77 15.99
N GLY A 62 -2.37 -11.99 14.68
CA GLY A 62 -3.44 -12.66 13.97
C GLY A 62 -3.62 -14.12 14.39
N GLY A 63 -4.74 -14.70 13.96
CA GLY A 63 -5.09 -16.10 14.25
C GLY A 63 -4.50 -17.06 13.23
N ASN A 64 -5.27 -17.33 12.18
CA ASN A 64 -4.92 -18.22 11.08
C ASN A 64 -3.82 -17.62 10.19
N PRO A 65 -2.99 -18.48 9.54
CA PRO A 65 -1.86 -18.06 8.71
C PRO A 65 -2.24 -17.24 7.47
N GLY A 66 -3.53 -17.13 7.15
CA GLY A 66 -3.99 -16.53 5.89
C GLY A 66 -3.48 -17.31 4.68
N LEU A 67 -3.32 -16.62 3.56
CA LEU A 67 -2.73 -17.18 2.36
C LEU A 67 -1.40 -16.48 2.08
N THR A 68 -0.28 -17.19 2.19
CA THR A 68 1.06 -16.65 1.95
C THR A 68 1.74 -17.49 0.87
N ALA A 69 1.78 -17.00 -0.37
CA ALA A 69 2.25 -17.78 -1.52
C ALA A 69 3.69 -18.30 -1.36
N ALA A 70 4.54 -17.55 -0.65
CA ALA A 70 5.92 -17.95 -0.37
C ALA A 70 6.03 -19.29 0.39
N THR A 71 4.99 -19.69 1.14
CA THR A 71 4.93 -20.99 1.83
C THR A 71 4.93 -22.18 0.87
N PHE A 72 4.55 -21.98 -0.40
CA PHE A 72 4.59 -23.02 -1.43
C PHE A 72 6.02 -23.33 -1.92
N CYS A 73 7.02 -22.50 -1.62
CA CYS A 73 8.42 -22.90 -1.78
C CYS A 73 8.82 -23.84 -0.63
N SER A 74 8.37 -25.10 -0.68
CA SER A 74 8.76 -26.13 0.29
C SER A 74 8.54 -27.55 -0.27
N PRO A 75 9.46 -28.09 -1.09
CA PRO A 75 10.70 -27.46 -1.57
C PRO A 75 10.55 -26.71 -2.90
N CYS A 76 11.41 -25.71 -3.13
CA CYS A 76 11.66 -25.14 -4.46
C CYS A 76 13.15 -25.19 -4.84
N SER A 77 13.47 -25.00 -6.13
CA SER A 77 14.86 -25.05 -6.65
C SER A 77 15.46 -23.65 -6.84
N ALA A 78 16.79 -23.57 -6.85
CA ALA A 78 17.48 -22.36 -7.32
C ALA A 78 17.04 -22.00 -8.75
N GLY A 79 17.01 -20.70 -9.06
CA GLY A 79 16.50 -20.12 -10.30
C GLY A 79 14.98 -20.00 -10.37
N SER A 80 14.23 -20.58 -9.43
CA SER A 80 12.78 -20.38 -9.38
C SER A 80 12.43 -18.95 -8.92
N THR A 81 11.28 -18.46 -9.38
CA THR A 81 10.69 -17.22 -8.87
C THR A 81 9.69 -17.59 -7.78
N VAL A 82 9.89 -17.06 -6.58
CA VAL A 82 8.96 -17.19 -5.45
C VAL A 82 8.03 -15.99 -5.44
N ASP A 83 6.74 -16.27 -5.50
CA ASP A 83 5.68 -15.27 -5.34
C ASP A 83 5.60 -14.86 -3.86
N LEU A 84 5.74 -13.56 -3.61
CA LEU A 84 5.60 -12.96 -2.28
C LEU A 84 4.18 -12.45 -2.04
N TRP A 85 3.21 -12.85 -2.87
CA TRP A 85 1.83 -12.51 -2.65
C TRP A 85 1.33 -13.07 -1.32
N SER A 86 0.62 -12.25 -0.55
CA SER A 86 -0.04 -12.68 0.68
C SER A 86 -1.38 -11.98 0.83
N ARG A 87 -2.36 -12.70 1.36
CA ARG A 87 -3.72 -12.20 1.61
C ARG A 87 -4.18 -12.60 3.00
N PHE A 88 -4.64 -11.59 3.75
CA PHE A 88 -5.22 -11.74 5.08
C PHE A 88 -6.60 -11.11 5.06
N ALA A 89 -7.61 -11.86 5.49
CA ALA A 89 -9.01 -11.43 5.49
C ALA A 89 -9.73 -11.79 6.79
N GLY A 90 -10.56 -10.86 7.25
CA GLY A 90 -11.42 -11.04 8.42
C GLY A 90 -10.67 -11.21 9.75
N GLU A 91 -11.44 -11.43 10.80
CA GLU A 91 -10.93 -11.64 12.15
C GLU A 91 -10.19 -12.97 12.28
N LEU A 92 -10.56 -13.99 11.49
CA LEU A 92 -9.85 -15.27 11.51
C LEU A 92 -8.35 -15.13 11.24
N THR A 93 -7.93 -14.20 10.38
CA THR A 93 -6.51 -13.97 10.08
C THR A 93 -5.95 -12.74 10.78
N LEU A 94 -6.68 -11.62 10.82
CA LEU A 94 -6.21 -10.36 11.40
C LEU A 94 -6.45 -10.26 12.92
N GLY A 95 -7.36 -11.06 13.45
CA GLY A 95 -7.70 -11.11 14.87
C GLY A 95 -8.43 -9.87 15.39
N SER A 96 -8.30 -9.66 16.70
CA SER A 96 -8.64 -8.40 17.38
C SER A 96 -7.45 -7.91 18.19
N GLY A 97 -7.27 -6.60 18.29
CA GLY A 97 -6.11 -6.00 18.94
C GLY A 97 -6.26 -4.50 19.18
N PRO A 98 -5.27 -3.87 19.82
CA PRO A 98 -5.29 -2.43 20.10
C PRO A 98 -5.14 -1.60 18.82
N ALA A 99 -5.82 -0.46 18.79
CA ALA A 99 -5.74 0.50 17.69
C ALA A 99 -5.82 1.94 18.19
N VAL A 100 -5.20 2.86 17.46
CA VAL A 100 -5.36 4.31 17.62
C VAL A 100 -5.97 4.86 16.35
N VAL A 101 -7.15 5.47 16.45
CA VAL A 101 -7.90 6.03 15.33
C VAL A 101 -8.17 7.50 15.62
N ALA A 102 -7.69 8.40 14.77
CA ALA A 102 -7.83 9.85 14.93
C ALA A 102 -7.41 10.35 16.34
N GLY A 103 -6.36 9.76 16.90
CA GLY A 103 -5.84 10.08 18.24
C GLY A 103 -6.59 9.42 19.40
N THR A 104 -7.70 8.73 19.16
CA THR A 104 -8.42 7.97 20.19
C THR A 104 -7.87 6.56 20.27
N SER A 105 -7.46 6.14 21.47
CA SER A 105 -6.98 4.79 21.73
C SER A 105 -8.12 3.83 22.05
N TYR A 106 -8.16 2.70 21.34
CA TYR A 106 -9.07 1.61 21.57
C TYR A 106 -8.24 0.40 22.05
N PRO A 107 -8.45 -0.09 23.28
CA PRO A 107 -7.67 -1.20 23.82
C PRO A 107 -7.89 -2.50 23.02
N GLN A 108 -9.04 -2.63 22.37
CA GLN A 108 -9.38 -3.77 21.54
C GLN A 108 -10.40 -3.35 20.47
N LEU A 109 -10.09 -3.65 19.20
CA LEU A 109 -11.02 -3.65 18.07
C LEU A 109 -10.94 -4.99 17.36
N TYR A 110 -12.08 -5.44 16.84
CA TYR A 110 -12.17 -6.60 15.96
C TYR A 110 -11.95 -6.15 14.52
N TYR A 111 -10.93 -6.72 13.87
CA TYR A 111 -10.58 -6.33 12.51
C TYR A 111 -11.34 -7.15 11.48
N ALA A 112 -11.82 -6.49 10.44
CA ALA A 112 -12.44 -7.09 9.28
C ALA A 112 -11.89 -6.47 7.99
N GLY A 113 -12.35 -6.97 6.85
CA GLY A 113 -11.87 -6.56 5.52
C GLY A 113 -10.85 -7.53 4.94
N THR A 114 -10.03 -7.05 4.02
CA THR A 114 -9.02 -7.84 3.31
C THR A 114 -7.85 -6.95 2.97
N ILE A 115 -6.65 -7.39 3.33
CA ILE A 115 -5.38 -6.76 2.96
C ILE A 115 -4.53 -7.72 2.14
N GLU A 116 -3.78 -7.18 1.19
CA GLU A 116 -2.94 -7.92 0.27
C GLU A 116 -1.55 -7.31 0.17
N PHE A 117 -0.56 -8.17 -0.02
CA PHE A 117 0.82 -7.85 -0.34
C PHE A 117 1.14 -8.47 -1.70
N ARG A 118 1.90 -7.77 -2.55
CA ARG A 118 2.28 -8.23 -3.90
C ARG A 118 3.76 -7.99 -4.13
N GLY A 119 4.48 -9.01 -4.57
CA GLY A 119 5.90 -8.92 -4.89
C GLY A 119 6.42 -10.28 -5.36
N ALA A 120 7.65 -10.33 -5.86
CA ALA A 120 8.27 -11.58 -6.29
C ALA A 120 9.79 -11.50 -6.11
N VAL A 121 10.44 -12.63 -5.88
CA VAL A 121 11.91 -12.71 -5.77
C VAL A 121 12.44 -13.99 -6.40
N GLN A 122 13.62 -13.93 -7.01
CA GLN A 122 14.28 -15.11 -7.55
C GLN A 122 15.17 -15.77 -6.50
N VAL A 123 15.12 -17.11 -6.44
CA VAL A 123 16.01 -17.90 -5.58
C VAL A 123 17.37 -18.01 -6.24
N PRO A 124 18.46 -17.53 -5.60
CA PRO A 124 19.78 -17.54 -6.20
C PRO A 124 20.40 -18.95 -6.15
N PHE A 125 21.39 -19.17 -7.02
CA PHE A 125 22.24 -20.36 -6.99
C PHE A 125 23.31 -20.19 -5.92
N VAL A 126 22.99 -20.56 -4.67
CA VAL A 126 23.90 -20.44 -3.51
C VAL A 126 23.94 -21.75 -2.72
N GLU A 127 25.09 -22.02 -2.09
CA GLU A 127 25.30 -23.24 -1.27
C GLU A 127 25.01 -23.03 0.23
N LEU A 128 24.48 -21.87 0.61
CA LEU A 128 24.19 -21.51 1.99
C LEU A 128 23.02 -22.33 2.55
N SER A 129 23.13 -22.82 3.79
CA SER A 129 22.07 -23.54 4.51
C SER A 129 20.88 -22.67 4.90
N LEU A 130 21.08 -21.35 4.98
CA LEU A 130 20.06 -20.34 5.21
C LEU A 130 20.26 -19.20 4.20
N VAL A 131 19.19 -18.80 3.54
CA VAL A 131 19.19 -17.74 2.54
C VAL A 131 18.15 -16.70 2.91
N GLU A 132 18.55 -15.43 2.87
CA GLU A 132 17.66 -14.29 3.04
C GLU A 132 17.58 -13.53 1.72
N LEU A 133 16.36 -13.40 1.20
CA LEU A 133 16.05 -12.75 -0.06
C LEU A 133 15.22 -11.51 0.21
N SER A 134 15.52 -10.42 -0.49
CA SER A 134 14.77 -9.17 -0.36
C SER A 134 14.23 -8.72 -1.71
N ALA A 135 12.99 -8.26 -1.73
CA ALA A 135 12.35 -7.69 -2.91
C ALA A 135 11.35 -6.59 -2.52
N PRO A 136 11.11 -5.60 -3.40
CA PRO A 136 10.04 -4.63 -3.18
C PRO A 136 8.67 -5.30 -3.17
N PHE A 137 7.73 -4.73 -2.40
CA PHE A 137 6.32 -5.12 -2.44
C PHE A 137 5.39 -3.90 -2.50
N ASP A 138 4.22 -4.13 -3.07
CA ASP A 138 3.05 -3.26 -2.98
C ASP A 138 2.05 -3.82 -1.97
N PHE A 139 1.43 -2.94 -1.21
CA PHE A 139 0.42 -3.27 -0.21
C PHE A 139 -0.86 -2.48 -0.44
N GLY A 140 -1.99 -3.14 -0.26
CA GLY A 140 -3.26 -2.45 -0.15
C GLY A 140 -4.42 -3.33 0.24
N GLY A 141 -5.55 -2.70 0.52
CA GLY A 141 -6.76 -3.41 0.89
C GLY A 141 -7.73 -2.56 1.71
N LEU A 142 -8.77 -3.18 2.22
CA LEU A 142 -9.73 -2.57 3.12
C LEU A 142 -9.50 -3.11 4.53
N LEU A 143 -9.35 -2.22 5.52
CA LEU A 143 -9.36 -2.57 6.93
C LEU A 143 -10.51 -1.87 7.63
N VAL A 144 -11.30 -2.64 8.37
CA VAL A 144 -12.46 -2.15 9.14
C VAL A 144 -12.28 -2.57 10.59
N GLY A 145 -12.58 -1.68 11.54
CA GLY A 145 -12.51 -1.96 12.97
C GLY A 145 -13.86 -1.82 13.67
N TYR A 146 -14.22 -2.81 14.48
CA TYR A 146 -15.46 -2.83 15.28
C TYR A 146 -15.18 -2.98 16.77
N THR A 147 -16.06 -2.45 17.62
CA THR A 147 -15.99 -2.65 19.09
C THR A 147 -16.49 -4.03 19.53
N SER A 148 -17.38 -4.64 18.74
CA SER A 148 -17.93 -5.98 18.96
C SER A 148 -17.51 -6.93 17.83
N ASN A 149 -17.45 -8.23 18.12
CA ASN A 149 -17.03 -9.24 17.14
C ASN A 149 -18.08 -9.36 16.01
N PRO A 150 -17.75 -9.00 14.75
CA PRO A 150 -18.69 -9.03 13.63
C PRO A 150 -19.09 -10.45 13.19
N PHE A 151 -18.45 -11.50 13.71
CA PHE A 151 -18.72 -12.90 13.37
C PHE A 151 -19.67 -13.61 14.35
N ILE A 152 -19.91 -13.04 15.54
CA ILE A 152 -20.75 -13.64 16.58
C ILE A 152 -22.14 -12.96 16.64
N GLY A 153 -22.28 -11.77 16.06
CA GLY A 153 -23.55 -11.05 16.03
C GLY A 153 -23.45 -9.74 15.27
N ASN A 154 -24.42 -8.85 15.48
CA ASN A 154 -24.37 -7.50 14.91
C ASN A 154 -23.23 -6.71 15.58
N PRO A 155 -22.16 -6.33 14.85
CA PRO A 155 -21.05 -5.60 15.45
C PRO A 155 -21.39 -4.13 15.78
N GLY A 156 -22.52 -3.61 15.28
CA GLY A 156 -22.81 -2.19 15.26
C GLY A 156 -22.03 -1.46 14.16
N ASP A 157 -22.00 -0.13 14.25
CA ASP A 157 -21.29 0.70 13.28
C ASP A 157 -19.76 0.54 13.43
N PRO A 158 -19.00 0.55 12.31
CA PRO A 158 -17.55 0.49 12.36
C PRO A 158 -16.98 1.76 13.01
N ILE A 159 -15.97 1.59 13.87
CA ILE A 159 -15.18 2.70 14.42
C ILE A 159 -14.36 3.37 13.30
N PHE A 160 -13.86 2.57 12.37
CA PHE A 160 -13.22 3.05 11.15
C PHE A 160 -13.40 2.07 10.00
N SER A 161 -13.35 2.59 8.78
CA SER A 161 -13.29 1.84 7.53
C SER A 161 -12.33 2.58 6.60
N SER A 162 -11.18 1.99 6.34
CA SER A 162 -10.09 2.67 5.63
C SER A 162 -9.55 1.78 4.51
N ILE A 163 -9.47 2.35 3.31
CA ILE A 163 -8.67 1.77 2.23
C ILE A 163 -7.21 2.07 2.56
N LEU A 164 -6.41 1.03 2.70
CA LEU A 164 -5.00 1.12 3.01
C LEU A 164 -4.17 0.98 1.74
N HIS A 165 -3.07 1.72 1.67
CA HIS A 165 -2.03 1.56 0.66
C HIS A 165 -0.66 1.69 1.29
N GLY A 166 0.35 1.12 0.65
CA GLY A 166 1.72 1.26 1.08
C GLY A 166 2.63 0.39 0.24
N ASN A 167 3.92 0.46 0.55
CA ASN A 167 4.95 -0.29 -0.14
C ASN A 167 6.17 -0.39 0.77
N GLY A 168 7.10 -1.27 0.41
CA GLY A 168 8.30 -1.47 1.20
C GLY A 168 9.15 -2.62 0.70
N ILE A 169 9.92 -3.22 1.60
CA ILE A 169 10.80 -4.35 1.30
C ILE A 169 10.32 -5.59 2.06
N ALA A 170 10.09 -6.67 1.32
CA ALA A 170 9.81 -7.97 1.85
C ALA A 170 11.13 -8.74 2.01
N THR A 171 11.34 -9.35 3.17
CA THR A 171 12.47 -10.22 3.47
C THR A 171 11.97 -11.65 3.66
N LEU A 172 12.31 -12.52 2.72
CA LEU A 172 11.99 -13.94 2.71
C LEU A 172 13.18 -14.74 3.23
N ARG A 173 12.96 -15.61 4.22
CA ARG A 173 13.97 -16.52 4.76
C ARG A 173 13.68 -17.95 4.32
N LEU A 174 14.67 -18.60 3.74
CA LEU A 174 14.60 -19.97 3.26
C LEU A 174 15.72 -20.81 3.91
N SER A 175 15.39 -21.99 4.43
CA SER A 175 16.41 -23.02 4.71
C SER A 175 16.69 -23.80 3.44
N SER A 176 17.91 -24.32 3.30
CA SER A 176 18.26 -25.18 2.18
C SER A 176 18.85 -26.51 2.64
N TYR A 177 18.65 -27.54 1.82
CA TYR A 177 19.25 -28.86 1.99
C TYR A 177 19.66 -29.43 0.63
N PHE A 178 20.67 -30.29 0.62
CA PHE A 178 21.13 -30.95 -0.60
C PHE A 178 20.37 -32.27 -0.77
N ASP A 179 19.62 -32.40 -1.87
CA ASP A 179 18.93 -33.63 -2.24
C ASP A 179 19.85 -34.49 -3.11
N LYS A 180 20.31 -35.61 -2.54
CA LYS A 180 21.22 -36.53 -3.25
C LYS A 180 20.55 -37.24 -4.43
N GLY A 181 19.24 -37.44 -4.41
CA GLY A 181 18.51 -38.14 -5.48
C GLY A 181 18.32 -37.25 -6.71
N LEU A 182 18.21 -35.94 -6.50
CA LEU A 182 18.06 -34.95 -7.57
C LEU A 182 19.37 -34.23 -7.93
N ASP A 183 20.46 -34.53 -7.22
CA ASP A 183 21.78 -33.89 -7.34
C ASP A 183 21.69 -32.35 -7.36
N ARG A 184 20.84 -31.79 -6.49
CA ARG A 184 20.62 -30.34 -6.40
C ARG A 184 20.21 -29.90 -5.01
N ARG A 185 20.47 -28.62 -4.73
CA ARG A 185 20.01 -27.95 -3.52
C ARG A 185 18.56 -27.51 -3.66
N LEU A 186 17.77 -27.82 -2.65
CA LEU A 186 16.37 -27.44 -2.50
C LEU A 186 16.21 -26.45 -1.35
N PHE A 187 15.20 -25.60 -1.45
CA PHE A 187 14.91 -24.53 -0.50
C PHE A 187 13.50 -24.70 0.07
N SER A 188 13.36 -24.44 1.37
CA SER A 188 12.10 -24.52 2.10
C SER A 188 11.83 -23.23 2.86
N PHE A 189 10.60 -22.75 2.77
CA PHE A 189 10.10 -21.58 3.46
C PHE A 189 10.33 -21.65 4.97
N GLN A 190 10.91 -20.60 5.55
CA GLN A 190 10.98 -20.42 7.00
C GLN A 190 10.12 -19.25 7.46
N SER A 191 10.27 -18.07 6.87
CA SER A 191 9.47 -16.91 7.25
C SER A 191 9.48 -15.85 6.17
N ILE A 192 8.50 -14.95 6.22
CA ILE A 192 8.49 -13.73 5.43
C ILE A 192 8.14 -12.54 6.32
N THR A 193 8.81 -11.42 6.10
CA THR A 193 8.55 -10.15 6.78
C THR A 193 8.43 -9.03 5.76
N TYR A 194 7.28 -8.37 5.73
CA TYR A 194 7.03 -7.14 4.96
C TYR A 194 7.33 -5.95 5.85
N ASN A 195 8.34 -5.15 5.52
CA ASN A 195 8.67 -3.92 6.23
C ASN A 195 8.26 -2.72 5.38
N PHE A 196 7.35 -1.90 5.90
CA PHE A 196 6.94 -0.67 5.23
C PHE A 196 8.07 0.35 5.24
N GLN A 197 8.18 1.11 4.15
CA GLN A 197 9.12 2.22 4.06
C GLN A 197 8.34 3.48 3.73
N PRO A 198 8.73 4.65 4.27
CA PRO A 198 8.16 5.91 3.83
C PRO A 198 8.46 6.08 2.34
N ASN A 199 7.42 6.41 1.58
CA ASN A 199 7.63 6.78 0.19
C ASN A 199 8.62 7.92 0.11
N ALA A 200 9.63 7.78 -0.76
CA ALA A 200 10.46 8.91 -1.10
C ALA A 200 9.54 10.06 -1.53
N PRO A 201 9.75 11.29 -1.04
CA PRO A 201 8.85 12.41 -1.33
C PRO A 201 8.76 12.58 -2.85
N VAL A 202 7.64 12.16 -3.43
CA VAL A 202 7.34 12.38 -4.84
C VAL A 202 7.08 13.88 -4.97
N PRO A 203 7.80 14.61 -5.83
CA PRO A 203 7.55 16.04 -6.02
C PRO A 203 6.08 16.25 -6.39
N GLU A 204 5.36 17.00 -5.57
CA GLU A 204 3.93 17.19 -5.77
C GLU A 204 3.67 17.89 -7.13
N PRO A 205 2.56 17.58 -7.82
CA PRO A 205 2.19 18.26 -9.05
C PRO A 205 2.06 19.78 -8.87
N THR A 206 1.78 20.23 -7.64
CA THR A 206 1.80 21.65 -7.25
C THR A 206 3.16 22.29 -7.43
N THR A 207 4.25 21.58 -7.11
CA THR A 207 5.62 22.07 -7.34
C THR A 207 5.92 22.20 -8.83
N LEU A 208 5.42 21.27 -9.66
CA LEU A 208 5.53 21.36 -11.12
C LEU A 208 4.68 22.51 -11.68
N LEU A 209 3.49 22.74 -11.13
CA LEU A 209 2.61 23.83 -11.54
C LEU A 209 3.19 25.20 -11.13
N LEU A 210 3.74 25.30 -9.93
CA LEU A 210 4.37 26.52 -9.43
C LEU A 210 5.68 26.81 -10.17
N LEU A 211 6.45 25.77 -10.49
CA LEU A 211 7.63 25.87 -11.35
C LEU A 211 7.23 26.30 -12.77
N GLY A 212 6.21 25.66 -13.35
CA GLY A 212 5.71 25.96 -14.69
C GLY A 212 5.16 27.39 -14.82
N THR A 213 4.36 27.83 -13.85
CA THR A 213 3.84 29.21 -13.80
C THR A 213 4.94 30.23 -13.54
N GLY A 214 5.93 29.90 -12.71
CA GLY A 214 7.12 30.73 -12.50
C GLY A 214 7.92 30.95 -13.79
N LEU A 215 8.21 29.88 -14.52
CA LEU A 215 8.90 29.93 -15.83
C LEU A 215 8.10 30.71 -16.88
N ALA A 216 6.79 30.50 -16.96
CA ALA A 216 5.91 31.25 -17.84
C ALA A 216 5.89 32.76 -17.50
N GLY A 217 5.91 33.11 -16.21
CA GLY A 217 6.00 34.50 -15.76
C GLY A 217 7.33 35.18 -16.14
N VAL A 218 8.45 34.49 -15.97
CA VAL A 218 9.79 35.00 -16.33
C VAL A 218 9.92 35.22 -17.83
N THR A 219 9.46 34.25 -18.63
CA THR A 219 9.45 34.36 -20.10
C THR A 219 8.54 35.51 -20.55
N ALA A 220 7.30 35.60 -20.08
CA ALA A 220 6.42 36.72 -20.42
C ALA A 220 7.04 38.09 -20.08
N ARG A 221 7.73 38.21 -18.94
CA ARG A 221 8.45 39.44 -18.54
C ARG A 221 9.61 39.77 -19.48
N TYR A 222 10.37 38.77 -19.92
CA TYR A 222 11.47 38.98 -20.87
C TYR A 222 10.97 39.52 -22.22
N TRP A 223 9.90 38.95 -22.76
CA TRP A 223 9.33 39.36 -24.05
C TRP A 223 8.74 40.77 -24.01
N ARG A 224 8.04 41.14 -22.92
CA ARG A 224 7.53 42.51 -22.73
C ARG A 224 8.63 43.58 -22.72
N ARG A 225 9.85 43.25 -22.28
CA ARG A 225 10.99 44.19 -22.26
C ARG A 225 11.61 44.37 -23.64
N LYS A 226 11.63 43.34 -24.48
CA LYS A 226 12.17 43.41 -25.85
C LYS A 226 11.27 44.23 -26.79
N GLY A 227 9.95 44.17 -26.62
CA GLY A 227 8.99 44.88 -27.49
C GLY A 227 8.94 46.40 -27.34
N LYS A 228 9.59 47.00 -26.33
CA LYS A 228 9.63 48.47 -26.11
C LYS A 228 10.81 49.19 -26.76
N ARG A 229 11.59 48.52 -27.63
CA ARG A 229 12.79 49.06 -28.28
C ARG A 229 12.65 49.35 -29.78
N TYR A 230 11.43 49.34 -30.32
CA TYR A 230 11.13 49.77 -31.69
C TYR A 230 10.07 50.86 -31.66
#